data_AF-A0A6A4GZB2-F1
#
_entry.id   AF-A0A6A4GZB2-F1
#
_cell.length_a   1.000
_cell.length_b   1.000
_cell.length_c   1.000
_cell.angle_alpha   90.00
_cell.angle_beta   90.00
_cell.angle_gamma   90.00
#
_symmetry.space_group_name_H-M   'P 1'
#
loop_
_entity.id
_entity.type
_entity.pdbx_description
1 polymer ?
#
loop_
_entity_poly.entity_id
_entity_poly.type
_entity_poly.pdbx_seq_one_letter_code
_entity_poly.pdbx_strand_id
1 'polypeptide(L)'
;NLVNLQYANKFQGVYTSLSRSSSHKGTLIMQGLSKDVIRMITEGLHGRKQSNNFLRQEYRELELLDEITKWRYENKLSKEVAGITRNQLIHSYCTWKGEQYVPDTVHE
;
A
#
# COMPACT_ATOMS: atom_id res chain seq x y z
N ASN A 1 14.64 -20.81 -6.74
CA ASN A 1 14.39 -19.99 -5.54
C ASN A 1 13.71 -20.86 -4.49
N LEU A 2 14.39 -21.13 -3.37
CA LEU A 2 13.84 -21.91 -2.26
C LEU A 2 13.17 -20.94 -1.28
N VAL A 3 11.89 -21.17 -0.97
CA VAL A 3 11.11 -20.28 -0.12
C VAL A 3 10.56 -21.05 1.07
N ASN A 4 10.81 -20.54 2.27
CA ASN A 4 10.22 -21.03 3.51
C ASN A 4 9.28 -19.96 4.08
N LEU A 5 7.98 -20.26 4.13
CA LEU A 5 6.95 -19.34 4.62
C LEU A 5 6.51 -19.63 6.07
N GLN A 6 7.05 -20.67 6.72
CA GLN A 6 6.61 -21.11 8.05
C GLN A 6 6.73 -20.02 9.11
N TYR A 7 7.75 -19.18 9.02
CA TYR A 7 8.05 -18.13 10.00
C TYR A 7 7.60 -16.74 9.54
N ALA A 8 6.86 -16.64 8.43
CA ALA A 8 6.35 -15.38 7.94
C ALA A 8 5.24 -14.85 8.87
N ASN A 9 5.55 -13.85 9.68
CA ASN A 9 4.63 -13.31 10.68
C ASN A 9 3.73 -12.18 10.14
N LYS A 10 4.00 -11.68 8.95
CA LYS A 10 3.23 -10.59 8.30
C LYS A 10 3.14 -10.85 6.81
N PHE A 11 2.11 -10.31 6.17
CA PHE A 11 1.90 -10.44 4.73
C PHE A 11 3.10 -9.89 3.92
N GLN A 12 3.78 -8.83 4.40
CA GLN A 12 4.98 -8.31 3.73
C GLN A 12 6.09 -9.36 3.64
N GLY A 13 6.26 -10.20 4.67
CA GLY A 13 7.26 -11.27 4.67
C GLY A 13 6.95 -12.35 3.63
N VAL A 14 5.67 -12.70 3.49
CA VAL A 14 5.20 -13.61 2.45
C VAL A 14 5.43 -13.01 1.06
N TYR A 15 4.99 -11.77 0.84
CA TYR A 15 5.17 -11.05 -0.42
C TYR A 15 6.66 -10.95 -0.80
N THR A 16 7.50 -10.48 0.12
CA THR A 16 8.94 -10.31 -0.13
C THR A 16 9.58 -11.63 -0.55
N SER A 17 9.29 -12.71 0.17
CA SER A 17 9.87 -14.03 -0.09
C SER A 17 9.49 -14.57 -1.47
N LEU A 18 8.23 -14.37 -1.88
CA LEU A 18 7.74 -14.80 -3.19
C LEU A 18 8.25 -13.90 -4.33
N SER A 19 8.31 -12.59 -4.11
CA SER A 19 8.77 -11.60 -5.09
C SER A 19 10.27 -11.69 -5.40
N ARG A 20 11.05 -12.45 -4.63
CA ARG A 20 12.44 -12.79 -4.99
C ARG A 20 12.53 -13.83 -6.11
N SER A 21 11.44 -14.50 -6.46
CA SER A 21 11.45 -15.48 -7.55
C SER A 21 11.18 -14.82 -8.90
N SER A 22 11.88 -15.27 -9.94
CA SER A 22 11.70 -14.81 -11.31
C SER A 22 10.60 -15.55 -12.08
N SER A 23 10.22 -16.76 -11.64
CA SER A 23 9.16 -17.55 -12.25
C SER A 23 8.57 -18.56 -11.27
N HIS A 24 7.30 -18.91 -11.43
CA HIS A 24 6.65 -19.93 -10.61
C HIS A 24 7.31 -21.31 -10.74
N LYS A 25 7.75 -21.69 -11.95
CA LYS A 25 8.49 -22.95 -12.21
C LYS A 25 9.82 -23.02 -11.47
N GLY A 26 10.45 -21.87 -11.25
CA GLY A 26 11.71 -21.75 -10.51
C GLY A 26 11.54 -21.60 -9.00
N THR A 27 10.30 -21.55 -8.48
CA THR A 27 10.03 -21.40 -7.04
C THR A 27 9.70 -22.75 -6.43
N LEU A 28 10.45 -23.16 -5.40
CA LEU A 28 10.11 -24.30 -4.58
C LEU A 28 9.75 -23.83 -3.17
N ILE A 29 8.51 -24.11 -2.74
CA ILE A 29 8.02 -23.82 -1.39
C ILE A 29 8.28 -25.06 -0.53
N MET A 30 9.15 -24.94 0.47
CA MET A 30 9.68 -26.11 1.20
C MET A 30 8.65 -26.80 2.11
N GLN A 31 7.59 -26.10 2.52
CA GLN A 31 6.57 -26.60 3.42
C GLN A 31 5.16 -26.24 2.90
N GLY A 32 4.16 -27.01 3.34
CA GLY A 32 2.77 -26.71 3.01
C GLY A 32 2.36 -25.30 3.48
N LEU A 33 1.49 -24.65 2.71
CA LEU A 33 0.95 -23.34 3.08
C LEU A 33 0.04 -23.51 4.30
N SER A 34 0.44 -22.97 5.44
CA SER A 34 -0.42 -22.95 6.64
C SER A 34 -1.67 -22.10 6.39
N LYS A 35 -2.75 -22.36 7.13
CA LYS A 35 -3.99 -21.56 7.03
C LYS A 35 -3.74 -20.06 7.23
N ASP A 36 -2.80 -19.71 8.11
CA ASP A 36 -2.43 -18.31 8.34
C ASP A 36 -1.68 -17.70 7.15
N VAL A 37 -0.78 -18.44 6.50
CA VAL A 37 -0.10 -17.99 5.28
C VAL A 37 -1.09 -17.82 4.14
N ILE A 38 -2.01 -18.78 3.97
CA ILE A 38 -3.10 -18.66 2.98
C ILE A 38 -3.93 -17.41 3.26
N ARG A 39 -4.33 -17.18 4.51
CA ARG A 39 -5.08 -15.98 4.90
C ARG A 39 -4.30 -14.69 4.61
N MET A 40 -2.99 -14.66 4.89
CA MET A 40 -2.13 -13.50 4.57
C MET A 40 -1.99 -13.26 3.06
N ILE A 41 -2.04 -14.31 2.23
CA ILE A 41 -2.01 -14.18 0.77
C ILE A 41 -3.35 -13.67 0.25
N THR A 42 -4.46 -14.25 0.72
CA THR A 42 -5.81 -13.96 0.20
C THR A 42 -6.38 -12.64 0.74
N GLU A 43 -6.16 -12.35 2.02
CA GLU A 43 -6.73 -11.17 2.70
C GLU A 43 -5.72 -10.02 2.85
N GLY A 44 -4.44 -10.26 2.51
CA GLY A 44 -3.40 -9.23 2.50
C GLY A 44 -3.26 -8.48 3.82
N LEU A 45 -3.47 -7.15 3.79
CA LEU A 45 -3.42 -6.28 4.95
C LEU A 45 -4.42 -6.67 6.06
N HIS A 46 -5.52 -7.36 5.72
CA HIS A 46 -6.56 -7.80 6.66
C HIS A 46 -6.28 -9.17 7.29
N GLY A 47 -5.33 -9.94 6.76
CA GLY A 47 -5.12 -11.36 7.11
C GLY A 47 -4.62 -11.64 8.54
N ARG A 48 -4.47 -10.62 9.39
CA ARG A 48 -4.21 -10.78 10.83
C ARG A 48 -5.00 -9.71 11.59
N LYS A 49 -5.70 -10.10 12.67
CA LYS A 49 -6.50 -9.22 13.57
C LYS A 49 -5.77 -7.96 14.10
N GLN A 50 -4.46 -7.85 13.90
CA GLN A 50 -3.66 -6.70 14.33
C GLN A 50 -3.37 -5.77 13.15
N SER A 51 -4.28 -4.82 12.96
CA SER A 51 -4.07 -3.42 12.55
C SER A 51 -2.85 -3.12 11.66
N ASN A 52 -3.02 -3.18 10.34
CA ASN A 52 -2.19 -2.45 9.39
C ASN A 52 -2.82 -1.11 9.01
N ASN A 53 -3.51 -0.45 9.95
CA ASN A 53 -4.18 0.84 9.71
C ASN A 53 -3.18 1.92 9.26
N PHE A 54 -1.97 1.92 9.83
CA PHE A 54 -0.91 2.84 9.42
C PHE A 54 -0.54 2.64 7.95
N LEU A 55 -0.47 1.41 7.46
CA LEU A 55 -0.06 1.15 6.08
C LEU A 55 -1.16 1.51 5.08
N ARG A 56 -2.43 1.31 5.44
CA ARG A 56 -3.57 1.83 4.66
C ARG A 56 -3.54 3.35 4.57
N GLN A 57 -3.25 4.01 5.68
CA GLN A 57 -3.09 5.45 5.72
C GLN A 57 -1.94 5.90 4.81
N GLU A 58 -0.77 5.26 4.90
CA GLU A 58 0.37 5.58 4.05
C GLU A 58 0.06 5.38 2.56
N TYR A 59 -0.62 4.29 2.18
CA TYR A 59 -1.05 4.10 0.78
C TYR A 59 -2.04 5.18 0.33
N ARG A 60 -3.06 5.50 1.15
CA ARG A 60 -4.01 6.57 0.84
C ARG A 60 -3.30 7.92 0.68
N GLU A 61 -2.34 8.22 1.54
CA GLU A 61 -1.56 9.46 1.47
C GLU A 61 -0.67 9.50 0.23
N LEU A 62 -0.13 8.36 -0.24
CA LEU A 62 0.58 8.27 -1.51
C LEU A 62 -0.33 8.52 -2.72
N GLU A 63 -1.54 7.95 -2.74
CA GLU A 63 -2.52 8.20 -3.81
C GLU A 63 -2.91 9.69 -3.88
N LEU A 64 -3.09 10.34 -2.73
CA LEU A 64 -3.34 11.79 -2.68
C LEU A 64 -2.16 12.59 -3.24
N LEU A 65 -0.92 12.20 -2.94
CA LEU A 65 0.27 12.87 -3.49
C LEU A 65 0.43 12.65 -4.99
N ASP A 66 0.12 11.46 -5.51
CA ASP A 66 0.13 11.19 -6.94
C ASP A 66 -0.88 12.07 -7.67
N GLU A 67 -2.08 12.18 -7.12
CA GLU A 67 -3.10 13.07 -7.66
C GLU A 67 -2.67 14.54 -7.62
N ILE A 68 -2.15 15.03 -6.49
CA ILE A 68 -1.63 16.41 -6.39
C ILE A 68 -0.56 16.66 -7.47
N THR A 69 0.31 15.67 -7.70
CA THR A 69 1.37 15.74 -8.72
C THR A 69 0.78 15.80 -10.13
N LYS A 70 -0.23 14.97 -10.43
CA LYS A 70 -0.96 15.00 -11.70
C LYS A 70 -1.65 16.34 -11.92
N TRP A 71 -2.35 16.87 -10.93
CA TRP A 71 -3.03 18.17 -11.02
C TRP A 71 -2.06 19.33 -11.22
N ARG A 72 -0.88 19.27 -10.58
CA ARG A 72 0.19 20.25 -10.78
C ARG A 72 0.73 20.17 -12.20
N TYR A 73 0.99 18.96 -12.72
CA TYR A 73 1.45 18.74 -14.09
C TYR A 73 0.44 19.26 -15.12
N GLU A 74 -0.86 19.04 -14.89
CA GLU A 74 -1.95 19.52 -15.75
C GLU A 74 -2.27 21.02 -15.57
N ASN A 75 -1.54 21.74 -14.71
CA ASN A 75 -1.80 23.14 -14.33
C ASN A 75 -3.22 23.41 -13.79
N LYS A 76 -3.84 22.39 -13.19
CA LYS A 76 -5.19 22.47 -12.59
C LYS A 76 -5.16 22.67 -11.08
N LEU A 77 -4.00 22.50 -10.45
CA LEU A 77 -3.86 22.66 -9.00
C LEU A 77 -3.97 24.13 -8.60
N SER A 78 -4.83 24.43 -7.62
CA SER A 78 -4.94 25.78 -7.05
C SER A 78 -3.62 26.23 -6.44
N LYS A 79 -3.31 27.53 -6.55
CA LYS A 79 -2.13 28.17 -5.92
C LYS A 79 -2.20 28.13 -4.40
N GLU A 80 -3.39 27.93 -3.83
CA GLU A 80 -3.61 27.80 -2.39
C GLU A 80 -3.10 26.46 -1.83
N VAL A 81 -2.96 25.44 -2.69
CA VAL A 81 -2.41 24.14 -2.30
C VAL A 81 -0.88 24.22 -2.27
N ALA A 82 -0.34 24.33 -1.07
CA ALA A 82 1.09 24.46 -0.82
C ALA A 82 1.52 23.78 0.48
N GLY A 83 2.75 23.31 0.50
CA GLY A 83 3.36 22.69 1.68
C GLY A 83 4.80 22.30 1.40
N ILE A 84 5.65 22.41 2.41
CA ILE A 84 7.05 21.97 2.34
C ILE A 84 7.13 20.49 2.70
N THR A 85 6.33 20.06 3.67
CA THR A 85 6.25 18.65 4.07
C THR A 85 5.05 17.97 3.42
N ARG A 86 5.14 16.63 3.31
CA ARG A 86 4.05 15.76 2.86
C ARG A 86 2.73 16.08 3.57
N ASN A 87 2.76 16.15 4.90
CA ASN A 87 1.57 16.35 5.71
C ASN A 87 0.94 17.74 5.46
N GLN A 88 1.76 18.79 5.35
CA GLN A 88 1.27 20.13 5.02
C GLN A 88 0.62 20.17 3.64
N LEU A 89 1.25 19.54 2.65
CA LEU A 89 0.75 19.53 1.28
C LEU A 89 -0.59 18.76 1.19
N ILE A 90 -0.65 17.55 1.75
CA ILE A 90 -1.89 16.75 1.81
C ILE A 90 -2.99 17.52 2.55
N HIS A 91 -2.67 18.13 3.69
CA HIS A 91 -3.65 18.92 4.44
C HIS A 91 -4.18 20.09 3.59
N SER A 92 -3.31 20.89 2.98
CA SER A 92 -3.72 22.03 2.15
C SER A 92 -4.58 21.59 0.96
N TYR A 93 -4.26 20.43 0.36
CA TYR A 93 -5.04 19.84 -0.72
C TYR A 93 -6.43 19.41 -0.25
N CYS A 94 -6.52 18.70 0.88
CA CYS A 94 -7.80 18.29 1.45
C CYS A 94 -8.64 19.49 1.92
N THR A 95 -8.03 20.56 2.45
CA THR A 95 -8.78 21.80 2.78
C THR A 95 -9.40 22.43 1.55
N TRP A 96 -8.69 22.43 0.41
CA TRP A 96 -9.18 22.99 -0.84
C TRP A 96 -10.20 22.08 -1.56
N LYS A 97 -9.93 20.77 -1.59
CA LYS A 97 -10.74 19.78 -2.32
C LYS A 97 -11.97 19.31 -1.53
N GLY A 98 -11.83 19.21 -0.21
CA GLY A 98 -12.79 18.64 0.73
C GLY A 98 -12.12 17.66 1.71
N GLU A 99 -12.36 17.81 3.02
CA GLU A 99 -11.69 17.02 4.07
C GLU A 99 -11.93 15.51 3.97
N GLN A 100 -13.06 15.10 3.39
CA GLN A 100 -13.44 13.71 3.20
C GLN A 100 -13.09 13.16 1.82
N TYR A 101 -12.31 13.92 1.03
CA TYR A 101 -11.95 13.48 -0.31
C TYR A 101 -11.10 12.19 -0.28
N VAL A 102 -11.44 11.28 -1.18
CA VAL A 102 -10.74 10.02 -1.42
C VAL A 102 -10.53 9.92 -2.93
N PRO A 103 -9.28 9.81 -3.42
CA PRO A 103 -9.02 9.58 -4.83
C PRO A 103 -9.69 8.29 -5.32
N ASP A 104 -10.19 8.28 -6.55
CA ASP A 104 -10.80 7.10 -7.19
C ASP A 104 -9.82 5.91 -7.33
N THR A 105 -8.50 6.18 -7.23
CA THR A 105 -7.44 5.19 -7.33
C THR A 105 -7.18 4.44 -6.02
N VAL A 106 -7.78 4.86 -4.90
CA VAL A 106 -7.61 4.18 -3.61
C VAL A 106 -8.28 2.80 -3.65
N HIS A 107 -7.47 1.76 -3.47
CA HIS A 107 -7.95 0.39 -3.35
C HIS A 107 -8.69 0.15 -2.01
N GLU A 108 -9.86 -0.51 -2.06
CA GLU A 108 -10.65 -0.93 -0.87
C GLU A 108 -9.91 -1.97 0.01
#